data_AF-A0AAD7ZS68-F1
#
_entry.id   AF-A0AAD7ZS68-F1
#
_cell.length_a   1.000
_cell.length_b   1.000
_cell.length_c   1.000
_cell.angle_alpha   90.00
_cell.angle_beta   90.00
_cell.angle_gamma   90.00
#
_symmetry.space_group_name_H-M   'P 1'
#
loop_
_entity.id
_entity.type
_entity.pdbx_description
1 polymer ?
#
loop_
_entity_poly.entity_id
_entity_poly.type
_entity_poly.pdbx_seq_one_letter_code
_entity_poly.pdbx_strand_id
1 'polypeptide(L)'
;VYRHVDNVMFENAHLVERFLNYWRSTGHQRIGFLYGKYEIHTDVPLGIRARVAAIYEPPQESTRDSISLLPDDKESFVQELAQHLGLCRIGWIFTDLVADDVKKGTVKHVRNIESHFLSAEECIMAGNFQSQQPNPCRFSPVGYFGSKFVTVCVTGDASNQVHMEGYQVSNQCMALVRDNCLVPTKDAPELGYVRESSDKQYVPDVYYKEKDGYGNEVPRLARPLPVEYLLVDIPASTPLTPLFTFYADANIRPFPVENRMVDGHIQDFNALSAYMQQFTPDNFIQAVSDFHFLLYISQMDMLPMKDYMGPILEAVKTQNSEQARDWSHSEHWATVEQLIAASITSPPQSRPQNPGQAGPGSLWTCPHCTYLNSPELISCEMCSLPRSNLDNYQQKSM
;
A
#
# COMPACT_ATOMS: atom_id res chain seq x y z
N VAL A 1 5.85 30.21 10.89
CA VAL A 1 5.87 28.98 10.06
C VAL A 1 6.19 27.82 10.99
N TYR A 2 5.42 26.74 10.92
CA TYR A 2 5.58 25.54 11.78
C TYR A 2 5.10 24.30 11.02
N ARG A 3 5.47 23.11 11.50
CA ARG A 3 4.94 21.81 11.08
C ARG A 3 4.52 21.01 12.31
N HIS A 4 3.61 20.06 12.17
CA HIS A 4 3.16 19.23 13.30
C HIS A 4 4.05 18.01 13.50
N VAL A 5 4.75 17.58 12.44
CA VAL A 5 5.75 16.51 12.45
C VAL A 5 6.99 17.00 11.69
N ASP A 6 8.17 16.76 12.25
CA ASP A 6 9.45 17.22 11.73
C ASP A 6 10.20 16.19 10.89
N ASN A 7 9.83 14.91 11.03
CA ASN A 7 10.45 13.81 10.29
C ASN A 7 9.51 12.61 10.17
N VAL A 8 9.50 11.96 9.00
CA VAL A 8 8.91 10.63 8.82
C VAL A 8 10.05 9.63 8.71
N MET A 9 10.14 8.68 9.65
CA MET A 9 11.18 7.67 9.67
C MET A 9 10.59 6.28 9.45
N PHE A 10 11.00 5.61 8.38
CA PHE A 10 10.70 4.18 8.18
C PHE A 10 11.69 3.36 9.00
N GLU A 11 11.20 2.41 9.81
CA GLU A 11 12.04 1.64 10.73
C GLU A 11 13.18 0.90 10.02
N ASN A 12 12.92 0.42 8.80
CA ASN A 12 13.89 -0.28 7.96
C ASN A 12 13.51 -0.16 6.48
N ALA A 13 14.47 -0.43 5.59
CA ALA A 13 14.26 -0.36 4.16
C ALA A 13 13.29 -1.44 3.63
N HIS A 14 13.14 -2.57 4.34
CA HIS A 14 12.29 -3.68 3.89
C HIS A 14 10.82 -3.27 3.75
N LEU A 15 10.33 -2.35 4.60
CA LEU A 15 8.97 -1.80 4.49
C LEU A 15 8.71 -1.17 3.12
N VAL A 16 9.61 -0.28 2.70
CA VAL A 16 9.50 0.46 1.44
C VAL A 16 9.70 -0.48 0.26
N GLU A 17 10.67 -1.39 0.34
CA GLU A 17 10.90 -2.38 -0.71
C GLU A 17 9.69 -3.31 -0.92
N ARG A 18 9.05 -3.77 0.17
CA ARG A 18 7.85 -4.61 0.11
C ARG A 18 6.67 -3.88 -0.52
N PHE A 19 6.51 -2.58 -0.23
CA PHE A 19 5.52 -1.72 -0.87
C PHE A 19 5.80 -1.55 -2.38
N LEU A 20 7.03 -1.19 -2.74
CA LEU A 20 7.46 -0.98 -4.13
C LEU A 20 7.39 -2.24 -5.00
N ASN A 21 7.48 -3.43 -4.42
CA ASN A 21 7.38 -4.69 -5.15
C ASN A 21 6.09 -4.82 -5.96
N TYR A 22 4.98 -4.19 -5.53
CA TYR A 22 3.75 -4.17 -6.32
C TYR A 22 3.94 -3.42 -7.65
N TRP A 23 4.54 -2.23 -7.60
CA TRP A 23 4.83 -1.45 -8.80
C TRP A 23 5.84 -2.16 -9.69
N ARG A 24 6.86 -2.80 -9.12
CA ARG A 24 7.86 -3.56 -9.91
C ARG A 24 7.26 -4.75 -10.66
N SER A 25 6.28 -5.43 -10.08
CA SER A 25 5.65 -6.60 -10.71
C SER A 25 4.55 -6.23 -11.71
N THR A 26 3.83 -5.12 -11.47
CA THR A 26 2.64 -4.76 -12.27
C THR A 26 2.85 -3.56 -13.19
N GLY A 27 3.77 -2.66 -12.86
CA GLY A 27 3.89 -1.33 -13.46
C GLY A 27 2.76 -0.37 -13.09
N HIS A 28 1.88 -0.73 -12.15
CA HIS A 28 0.79 0.13 -11.68
C HIS A 28 1.16 0.83 -10.38
N GLN A 29 0.63 2.03 -10.17
CA GLN A 29 0.86 2.80 -8.95
C GLN A 29 0.16 2.18 -7.74
N ARG A 30 0.58 2.55 -6.54
CA ARG A 30 0.03 1.98 -5.31
C ARG A 30 -0.12 3.02 -4.22
N ILE A 31 -1.14 2.87 -3.38
CA ILE A 31 -1.35 3.63 -2.15
C ILE A 31 -1.38 2.70 -0.93
N GLY A 32 -0.90 3.19 0.21
CA GLY A 32 -0.95 2.50 1.50
C GLY A 32 -1.09 3.47 2.67
N PHE A 33 -1.64 2.99 3.78
CA PHE A 33 -1.70 3.70 5.04
C PHE A 33 -0.53 3.31 5.95
N LEU A 34 0.13 4.31 6.51
CA LEU A 34 1.29 4.16 7.38
C LEU A 34 0.84 3.93 8.82
N TYR A 35 1.23 2.79 9.39
CA TYR A 35 0.99 2.46 10.81
C TYR A 35 2.29 2.53 11.60
N GLY A 36 2.23 3.17 12.77
CA GLY A 36 3.42 3.52 13.50
C GLY A 36 3.14 4.24 14.81
N LYS A 37 4.13 5.02 15.28
CA LYS A 37 4.03 5.81 16.52
C LYS A 37 4.68 7.18 16.32
N TYR A 38 4.25 8.16 17.11
CA TYR A 38 4.95 9.44 17.22
C TYR A 38 5.95 9.39 18.37
N GLU A 39 7.16 9.84 18.14
CA GLU A 39 8.24 9.89 19.13
C GLU A 39 8.93 11.26 19.14
N ILE A 40 9.70 11.52 20.20
CA ILE A 40 10.48 12.75 20.31
C ILE A 40 11.63 12.68 19.30
N HIS A 41 11.75 13.70 18.46
CA HIS A 41 12.87 13.87 17.55
C HIS A 41 13.91 14.79 18.20
N THR A 42 15.06 14.24 18.59
CA THR A 42 16.07 14.96 19.36
C THR A 42 16.91 15.93 18.53
N ASP A 43 16.97 15.76 17.20
CA ASP A 43 17.83 16.57 16.33
C ASP A 43 17.19 17.92 15.99
N VAL A 44 15.90 18.08 16.27
CA VAL A 44 15.14 19.32 16.14
C VAL A 44 14.60 19.74 17.51
N PRO A 45 14.76 21.00 17.96
CA PRO A 45 14.23 21.45 19.24
C PRO A 45 12.72 21.22 19.35
N LEU A 46 12.30 20.44 20.35
CA LEU A 46 10.91 20.01 20.57
C LEU A 46 10.30 19.25 19.38
N GLY A 47 11.15 18.60 18.58
CA GLY A 47 10.74 17.95 17.35
C GLY A 47 9.91 16.69 17.60
N ILE A 48 9.06 16.38 16.64
CA ILE A 48 8.23 15.17 16.61
C ILE A 48 8.58 14.37 15.38
N ARG A 49 8.84 13.07 15.55
CA ARG A 49 9.05 12.13 14.46
C ARG A 49 7.88 11.16 14.38
N ALA A 50 7.39 10.91 13.17
CA ALA A 50 6.49 9.82 12.87
C ALA A 50 7.30 8.58 12.48
N ARG A 51 7.34 7.56 13.33
CA ARG A 51 8.06 6.30 13.10
C ARG A 51 7.11 5.26 12.50
N VAL A 52 7.36 4.84 11.26
CA VAL A 52 6.55 3.89 10.50
C VAL A 52 7.05 2.47 10.73
N ALA A 53 6.14 1.59 11.18
CA ALA A 53 6.39 0.19 11.47
C ALA A 53 5.73 -0.77 10.45
N ALA A 54 4.63 -0.36 9.82
CA ALA A 54 3.92 -1.15 8.81
C ALA A 54 3.22 -0.25 7.78
N ILE A 55 2.94 -0.82 6.61
CA ILE A 55 2.19 -0.17 5.53
C ILE A 55 1.03 -1.08 5.19
N TYR A 56 -0.19 -0.67 5.53
CA TYR A 56 -1.42 -1.38 5.16
C TYR A 56 -1.89 -0.92 3.78
N GLU A 57 -2.22 -1.84 2.88
CA GLU A 57 -2.72 -1.49 1.54
C GLU A 57 -4.24 -1.63 1.47
N PRO A 58 -5.02 -0.54 1.50
CA PRO A 58 -6.48 -0.64 1.43
C PRO A 58 -6.95 -1.15 0.05
N PRO A 59 -8.20 -1.63 -0.06
CA PRO A 59 -8.83 -1.91 -1.35
C PRO A 59 -8.71 -0.71 -2.30
N GLN A 60 -8.19 -0.94 -3.50
CA GLN A 60 -7.89 0.11 -4.46
C GLN A 60 -7.87 -0.42 -5.90
N GLU A 61 -8.25 0.44 -6.84
CA GLU A 61 -8.04 0.24 -8.27
C GLU A 61 -6.85 1.06 -8.73
N SER A 62 -5.82 0.38 -9.19
CA SER A 62 -4.54 0.98 -9.58
C SER A 62 -4.30 0.84 -11.08
N THR A 63 -3.93 1.93 -11.72
CA THR A 63 -3.43 1.96 -13.11
C THR A 63 -2.00 2.50 -13.14
N ARG A 64 -1.46 2.74 -14.34
CA ARG A 64 -0.15 3.39 -14.50
C ARG A 64 -0.13 4.85 -14.06
N ASP A 65 -1.27 5.52 -14.16
CA ASP A 65 -1.37 6.98 -14.06
C ASP A 65 -2.40 7.46 -13.03
N SER A 66 -3.13 6.53 -12.39
CA SER A 66 -4.17 6.88 -11.41
C SER A 66 -4.38 5.77 -10.38
N ILE A 67 -4.86 6.17 -9.21
CA ILE A 67 -5.25 5.29 -8.10
C ILE A 67 -6.63 5.73 -7.62
N SER A 68 -7.56 4.80 -7.48
CA SER A 68 -8.86 5.01 -6.87
C SER A 68 -8.99 4.17 -5.60
N LEU A 69 -9.23 4.80 -4.46
CA LEU A 69 -9.52 4.09 -3.22
C LEU A 69 -10.95 3.54 -3.25
N LEU A 70 -11.10 2.28 -2.87
CA LEU A 70 -12.39 1.63 -2.73
C LEU A 70 -12.83 1.62 -1.25
N PRO A 71 -14.13 1.42 -0.96
CA PRO A 71 -14.59 1.20 0.40
C PRO A 71 -13.85 0.04 1.07
N ASP A 72 -13.43 0.26 2.32
CA ASP A 72 -12.68 -0.71 3.11
C ASP A 72 -13.51 -1.20 4.30
N ASP A 73 -14.20 -2.33 4.10
CA ASP A 73 -14.98 -2.98 5.16
C ASP A 73 -14.12 -3.44 6.34
N LYS A 74 -12.79 -3.49 6.17
CA LYS A 74 -11.82 -3.96 7.16
C LYS A 74 -11.18 -2.81 7.93
N GLU A 75 -11.42 -1.54 7.58
CA GLU A 75 -10.71 -0.38 8.14
C GLU A 75 -10.77 -0.35 9.67
N SER A 76 -11.97 -0.47 10.26
CA SER A 76 -12.17 -0.44 11.71
C SER A 76 -11.41 -1.56 12.42
N PHE A 77 -11.32 -2.72 11.76
CA PHE A 77 -10.63 -3.87 12.29
C PHE A 77 -9.11 -3.69 12.25
N VAL A 78 -8.57 -3.19 11.13
CA VAL A 78 -7.14 -2.88 11.00
C VAL A 78 -6.73 -1.86 12.06
N GLN A 79 -7.57 -0.87 12.32
CA GLN A 79 -7.35 0.13 13.37
C GLN A 79 -7.33 -0.50 14.77
N GLU A 80 -8.28 -1.39 15.07
CA GLU A 80 -8.34 -2.12 16.34
C GLU A 80 -7.09 -2.99 16.56
N LEU A 81 -6.68 -3.77 15.55
CA LEU A 81 -5.49 -4.61 15.60
C LEU A 81 -4.22 -3.76 15.80
N ALA A 82 -4.08 -2.67 15.06
CA ALA A 82 -2.97 -1.75 15.22
C ALA A 82 -2.90 -1.16 16.64
N GLN A 83 -4.04 -0.76 17.22
CA GLN A 83 -4.10 -0.25 18.59
C GLN A 83 -3.64 -1.27 19.63
N HIS A 84 -4.02 -2.55 19.48
CA HIS A 84 -3.54 -3.62 20.37
C HIS A 84 -2.02 -3.82 20.28
N LEU A 85 -1.44 -3.64 19.08
CA LEU A 85 0.01 -3.61 18.86
C LEU A 85 0.67 -2.28 19.31
N GLY A 86 -0.12 -1.35 19.83
CA GLY A 86 0.33 -0.03 20.28
C GLY A 86 0.73 0.89 19.13
N LEU A 87 0.20 0.66 17.93
CA LEU A 87 0.38 1.44 16.72
C LEU A 87 -0.87 2.28 16.44
N CYS A 88 -0.69 3.38 15.71
CA CYS A 88 -1.78 4.17 15.15
C CYS A 88 -1.52 4.48 13.68
N ARG A 89 -2.57 4.86 12.95
CA ARG A 89 -2.46 5.32 11.57
C ARG A 89 -1.87 6.74 11.58
N ILE A 90 -0.61 6.86 11.16
CA ILE A 90 0.17 8.10 11.27
C ILE A 90 0.31 8.85 9.95
N GLY A 91 -0.04 8.24 8.83
CA GLY A 91 0.05 8.85 7.52
C GLY A 91 -0.41 7.95 6.39
N TRP A 92 -0.09 8.35 5.17
CA TRP A 92 -0.30 7.60 3.94
C TRP A 92 0.91 7.75 3.02
N ILE A 93 1.08 6.77 2.14
CA ILE A 93 2.14 6.70 1.14
C ILE A 93 1.54 6.34 -0.20
N PHE A 94 2.02 6.95 -1.28
CA PHE A 94 1.64 6.58 -2.64
C PHE A 94 2.83 6.66 -3.59
N THR A 95 2.75 5.95 -4.71
CA THR A 95 3.79 5.97 -5.75
C THR A 95 3.38 6.84 -6.93
N ASP A 96 4.36 7.55 -7.48
CA ASP A 96 4.31 8.18 -8.80
C ASP A 96 5.60 7.84 -9.54
N LEU A 97 5.70 6.56 -9.95
CA LEU A 97 6.90 6.01 -10.54
C LEU A 97 6.69 5.73 -12.03
N VAL A 98 7.54 6.34 -12.85
CA VAL A 98 7.60 6.09 -14.28
C VAL A 98 8.98 5.52 -14.61
N ALA A 99 9.02 4.30 -15.14
CA ALA A 99 10.28 3.67 -15.54
C ALA A 99 10.97 4.49 -16.64
N ASP A 100 12.28 4.71 -16.47
CA ASP A 100 13.13 5.38 -17.45
C ASP A 100 13.95 4.34 -18.25
N ASP A 101 14.83 3.61 -17.56
CA ASP A 101 15.56 2.47 -18.13
C ASP A 101 15.35 1.23 -17.26
N VAL A 102 14.51 0.32 -17.74
CA VAL A 102 14.16 -0.94 -17.05
C VAL A 102 15.39 -1.81 -16.80
N LYS A 103 16.42 -1.75 -17.65
CA LYS A 103 17.64 -2.57 -17.47
C LYS A 103 18.53 -2.04 -16.34
N LYS A 104 18.50 -0.73 -16.12
CA LYS A 104 19.25 -0.07 -15.03
C LYS A 104 18.44 0.08 -13.75
N GLY A 105 17.12 -0.13 -13.82
CA GLY A 105 16.22 0.08 -12.70
C GLY A 105 16.01 1.56 -12.37
N THR A 106 16.18 2.47 -13.35
CA THR A 106 16.02 3.91 -13.15
C THR A 106 14.58 4.37 -13.39
N VAL A 107 14.21 5.46 -12.73
CA VAL A 107 12.88 6.10 -12.82
C VAL A 107 13.01 7.56 -13.21
N LYS A 108 11.98 8.14 -13.82
CA LYS A 108 11.98 9.54 -14.25
C LYS A 108 11.78 10.49 -13.06
N HIS A 109 12.48 11.63 -13.09
CA HIS A 109 12.27 12.75 -12.16
C HIS A 109 11.09 13.63 -12.60
N VAL A 110 9.87 13.16 -12.37
CA VAL A 110 8.63 13.84 -12.84
C VAL A 110 8.16 14.98 -11.94
N ARG A 111 8.55 14.96 -10.65
CA ARG A 111 8.19 15.97 -9.65
C ARG A 111 9.39 16.84 -9.32
N ASN A 112 9.34 18.11 -9.70
CA ASN A 112 10.44 19.05 -9.51
C ASN A 112 9.96 20.51 -9.56
N ILE A 113 10.88 21.45 -9.43
CA ILE A 113 10.59 22.90 -9.42
C ILE A 113 10.00 23.42 -10.74
N GLU A 114 10.20 22.72 -11.86
CA GLU A 114 9.64 23.06 -13.17
C GLU A 114 8.26 22.42 -13.41
N SER A 115 7.82 21.52 -12.51
CA SER A 115 6.52 20.86 -12.54
C SER A 115 5.72 21.13 -11.26
N HIS A 116 5.63 20.14 -10.37
CA HIS A 116 4.99 20.23 -9.06
C HIS A 116 5.55 19.16 -8.13
N PHE A 117 5.40 19.38 -6.82
CA PHE A 117 5.73 18.42 -5.79
C PHE A 117 4.54 17.53 -5.43
N LEU A 118 3.39 18.15 -5.10
CA LEU A 118 2.09 17.48 -5.00
C LEU A 118 1.11 18.14 -5.96
N SER A 119 0.24 17.32 -6.56
CA SER A 119 -0.88 17.84 -7.35
C SER A 119 -1.96 18.42 -6.44
N ALA A 120 -2.87 19.21 -7.00
CA ALA A 120 -4.00 19.77 -6.27
C ALA A 120 -4.93 18.67 -5.75
N GLU A 121 -5.10 17.57 -6.48
CA GLU A 121 -5.88 16.42 -6.03
C GLU A 121 -5.23 15.73 -4.82
N GLU A 122 -3.92 15.51 -4.87
CA GLU A 122 -3.16 14.94 -3.76
C GLU A 122 -3.13 15.87 -2.54
N CYS A 123 -3.01 17.17 -2.75
CA CYS A 123 -3.06 18.19 -1.69
C CYS A 123 -4.45 18.23 -1.02
N ILE A 124 -5.53 18.13 -1.80
CA ILE A 124 -6.90 18.04 -1.28
C ILE A 124 -7.09 16.71 -0.53
N MET A 125 -6.58 15.60 -1.06
CA MET A 125 -6.63 14.29 -0.40
C MET A 125 -5.89 14.32 0.94
N ALA A 126 -4.69 14.90 0.99
CA ALA A 126 -3.93 15.09 2.22
C ALA A 126 -4.69 15.97 3.24
N GLY A 127 -5.33 17.05 2.78
CA GLY A 127 -6.17 17.90 3.63
C GLY A 127 -7.39 17.18 4.21
N ASN A 128 -8.00 16.29 3.43
CA ASN A 128 -9.09 15.44 3.88
C ASN A 128 -8.62 14.44 4.95
N PHE A 129 -7.53 13.70 4.68
CA PHE A 129 -7.00 12.73 5.65
C PHE A 129 -6.52 13.39 6.95
N GLN A 130 -5.84 14.53 6.87
CA GLN A 130 -5.47 15.31 8.06
C GLN A 130 -6.71 15.75 8.86
N SER A 131 -7.80 16.14 8.18
CA SER A 131 -9.05 16.57 8.85
C SER A 131 -9.77 15.42 9.55
N GLN A 132 -9.64 14.20 9.03
CA GLN A 132 -10.15 12.98 9.66
C GLN A 132 -9.31 12.50 10.86
N GLN A 133 -8.09 13.02 11.01
CA GLN A 133 -7.14 12.65 12.06
C GLN A 133 -6.71 13.90 12.87
N PRO A 134 -7.65 14.58 13.56
CA PRO A 134 -7.34 15.80 14.29
C PRO A 134 -6.41 15.51 15.47
N ASN A 135 -5.41 16.37 15.69
CA ASN A 135 -4.46 16.22 16.79
C ASN A 135 -5.03 16.82 18.09
N PRO A 136 -5.22 16.02 19.17
CA PRO A 136 -5.68 16.55 20.45
C PRO A 136 -4.69 17.58 21.02
N CYS A 137 -5.22 18.71 21.47
CA CYS A 137 -4.43 19.81 22.00
C CYS A 137 -5.18 20.55 23.12
N ARG A 138 -4.69 20.40 24.36
CA ARG A 138 -5.24 21.06 25.55
C ARG A 138 -5.21 22.60 25.51
N PHE A 139 -4.34 23.17 24.67
CA PHE A 139 -4.21 24.62 24.50
C PHE A 139 -5.13 25.16 23.40
N SER A 140 -5.81 24.28 22.66
CA SER A 140 -6.82 24.68 21.70
C SER A 140 -8.17 24.85 22.38
N PRO A 141 -8.90 25.94 22.13
CA PRO A 141 -10.24 26.14 22.70
C PRO A 141 -11.24 25.07 22.26
N VAL A 142 -11.02 24.43 21.11
CA VAL A 142 -11.87 23.35 20.57
C VAL A 142 -11.34 21.95 20.89
N GLY A 143 -10.29 21.83 21.71
CA GLY A 143 -9.68 20.56 22.10
C GLY A 143 -8.75 19.91 21.06
N TYR A 144 -8.71 20.42 19.83
CA TYR A 144 -7.87 19.92 18.74
C TYR A 144 -7.16 21.05 18.00
N PHE A 145 -5.95 20.79 17.48
CA PHE A 145 -5.22 21.76 16.67
C PHE A 145 -4.42 21.05 15.56
N GLY A 146 -4.84 21.27 14.31
CA GLY A 146 -4.25 20.67 13.12
C GLY A 146 -4.22 19.14 13.16
N SER A 147 -3.20 18.55 12.55
CA SER A 147 -3.04 17.10 12.47
C SER A 147 -1.57 16.73 12.40
N LYS A 148 -1.20 15.58 12.98
CA LYS A 148 0.13 14.97 12.82
C LYS A 148 0.17 13.96 11.66
N PHE A 149 -0.92 13.81 10.91
CA PHE A 149 -0.98 12.87 9.80
C PHE A 149 -0.05 13.34 8.68
N VAL A 150 0.80 12.43 8.19
CA VAL A 150 1.82 12.75 7.18
C VAL A 150 1.46 12.16 5.82
N THR A 151 1.96 12.77 4.76
CA THR A 151 1.84 12.32 3.36
C THR A 151 3.24 11.96 2.86
N VAL A 152 3.41 10.80 2.23
CA VAL A 152 4.68 10.39 1.62
C VAL A 152 4.45 10.07 0.15
N CYS A 153 5.16 10.75 -0.75
CA CYS A 153 5.19 10.44 -2.18
C CYS A 153 6.46 9.66 -2.50
N VAL A 154 6.35 8.55 -3.23
CA VAL A 154 7.49 7.78 -3.74
C VAL A 154 7.63 8.08 -5.23
N THR A 155 8.69 8.78 -5.61
CA THR A 155 8.93 9.29 -6.97
C THR A 155 10.41 9.13 -7.35
N GLY A 156 10.79 9.52 -8.57
CA GLY A 156 12.19 9.60 -8.99
C GLY A 156 12.85 10.90 -8.55
N ASP A 157 14.08 10.84 -8.06
CA ASP A 157 14.90 12.02 -7.73
C ASP A 157 15.68 12.57 -8.94
N ALA A 158 16.45 13.64 -8.74
CA ALA A 158 17.31 14.24 -9.76
C ALA A 158 18.43 13.31 -10.30
N SER A 159 18.69 12.18 -9.63
CA SER A 159 19.61 11.13 -10.06
C SER A 159 18.89 9.93 -10.71
N ASN A 160 17.59 10.08 -11.01
CA ASN A 160 16.71 9.04 -11.54
C ASN A 160 16.63 7.78 -10.65
N GLN A 161 16.82 7.94 -9.34
CA GLN A 161 16.67 6.90 -8.34
C GLN A 161 15.33 7.04 -7.62
N VAL A 162 14.79 5.92 -7.14
CA VAL A 162 13.57 5.93 -6.33
C VAL A 162 13.87 6.64 -5.00
N HIS A 163 13.07 7.63 -4.67
CA HIS A 163 13.18 8.44 -3.46
C HIS A 163 11.81 8.66 -2.82
N MET A 164 11.81 9.03 -1.54
CA MET A 164 10.60 9.34 -0.77
C MET A 164 10.59 10.79 -0.36
N GLU A 165 9.54 11.51 -0.71
CA GLU A 165 9.31 12.90 -0.34
C GLU A 165 8.16 12.98 0.66
N GLY A 166 8.40 13.59 1.82
CA GLY A 166 7.41 13.72 2.88
C GLY A 166 6.79 15.12 2.92
N TYR A 167 5.49 15.19 3.18
CA TYR A 167 4.72 16.42 3.23
C TYR A 167 3.66 16.41 4.33
N GLN A 168 3.30 17.61 4.79
CA GLN A 168 2.02 17.92 5.40
C GLN A 168 1.38 19.07 4.66
N VAL A 169 0.05 19.17 4.73
CA VAL A 169 -0.64 20.38 4.30
C VAL A 169 -0.91 21.29 5.49
N SER A 170 -0.90 22.59 5.25
CA SER A 170 -1.13 23.60 6.26
C SER A 170 -2.53 23.49 6.88
N ASN A 171 -2.69 24.01 8.10
CA ASN A 171 -4.03 24.11 8.71
C ASN A 171 -5.00 24.95 7.85
N GLN A 172 -4.49 25.87 7.02
CA GLN A 172 -5.31 26.65 6.08
C GLN A 172 -5.82 25.75 4.95
N CYS A 173 -4.98 24.86 4.41
CA CYS A 173 -5.40 23.84 3.45
C CYS A 173 -6.50 22.94 4.04
N MET A 174 -6.29 22.43 5.26
CA MET A 174 -7.29 21.61 5.95
C MET A 174 -8.64 22.34 6.04
N ALA A 175 -8.66 23.62 6.38
CA ALA A 175 -9.89 24.41 6.44
C ALA A 175 -10.53 24.58 5.06
N LEU A 176 -9.75 24.93 4.03
CA LEU A 176 -10.24 25.07 2.65
C LEU A 176 -10.83 23.77 2.10
N VAL A 177 -10.24 22.63 2.42
CA VAL A 177 -10.73 21.31 1.99
C VAL A 177 -11.98 20.91 2.77
N ARG A 178 -11.94 21.00 4.11
CA ARG A 178 -13.08 20.66 4.99
C ARG A 178 -14.33 21.45 4.63
N ASP A 179 -14.16 22.75 4.36
CA ASP A 179 -15.27 23.66 4.05
C ASP A 179 -15.62 23.64 2.56
N ASN A 180 -15.05 22.70 1.79
CA ASN A 180 -15.30 22.51 0.36
C ASN A 180 -15.10 23.83 -0.42
N CYS A 181 -14.02 24.55 -0.15
CA CYS A 181 -13.66 25.81 -0.81
C CYS A 181 -12.63 25.62 -1.92
N LEU A 182 -11.81 24.56 -1.88
CA LEU A 182 -10.75 24.29 -2.85
C LEU A 182 -11.12 23.12 -3.77
N VAL A 183 -10.92 23.29 -5.07
CA VAL A 183 -11.04 22.22 -6.08
C VAL A 183 -9.77 22.11 -6.93
N PRO A 184 -9.45 20.93 -7.47
CA PRO A 184 -8.34 20.81 -8.41
C PRO A 184 -8.68 21.52 -9.73
N THR A 185 -7.65 22.01 -10.42
CA THR A 185 -7.82 22.46 -11.81
C THR A 185 -7.64 21.28 -12.78
N LYS A 186 -8.13 21.42 -14.01
CA LYS A 186 -8.13 20.33 -14.99
C LYS A 186 -6.79 20.11 -15.68
N ASP A 187 -6.12 21.20 -16.07
CA ASP A 187 -4.97 21.16 -16.98
C ASP A 187 -3.66 21.64 -16.30
N ALA A 188 -3.70 21.94 -15.00
CA ALA A 188 -2.56 22.46 -14.22
C ALA A 188 -2.51 21.79 -12.83
N PRO A 189 -1.89 20.61 -12.68
CA PRO A 189 -1.87 19.85 -11.42
C PRO A 189 -1.29 20.66 -10.25
N GLU A 190 -0.40 21.61 -10.49
CA GLU A 190 0.19 22.51 -9.50
C GLU A 190 -0.77 23.59 -8.96
N LEU A 191 -1.94 23.75 -9.60
CA LEU A 191 -2.91 24.79 -9.28
C LEU A 191 -4.22 24.20 -8.74
N GLY A 192 -4.64 24.71 -7.60
CA GLY A 192 -6.02 24.61 -7.11
C GLY A 192 -6.84 25.84 -7.48
N TYR A 193 -8.16 25.75 -7.35
CA TYR A 193 -9.06 26.87 -7.60
C TYR A 193 -9.97 27.07 -6.38
N VAL A 194 -9.92 28.25 -5.77
CA VAL A 194 -10.86 28.60 -4.70
C VAL A 194 -12.21 28.93 -5.32
N ARG A 195 -13.24 28.17 -4.97
CA ARG A 195 -14.61 28.35 -5.47
C ARG A 195 -15.09 29.78 -5.29
N GLU A 196 -15.96 30.22 -6.19
CA GLU A 196 -16.70 31.46 -6.02
C GLU A 196 -17.84 31.26 -5.02
N SER A 197 -18.18 32.32 -4.30
CA SER A 197 -19.34 32.32 -3.41
C SER A 197 -20.62 32.14 -4.22
N SER A 198 -21.56 31.36 -3.69
CA SER A 198 -22.88 31.13 -4.29
C SER A 198 -23.98 31.22 -3.22
N ASP A 199 -25.23 31.26 -3.64
CA ASP A 199 -26.39 31.27 -2.73
C ASP A 199 -26.44 30.04 -1.79
N LYS A 200 -25.79 28.93 -2.19
CA LYS A 200 -25.75 27.68 -1.42
C LYS A 200 -24.55 27.57 -0.48
N GLN A 201 -23.47 28.28 -0.77
CA GLN A 201 -22.21 28.16 -0.04
C GLN A 201 -21.47 29.48 -0.11
N TYR A 202 -21.24 30.08 1.05
CA TYR A 202 -20.37 31.23 1.19
C TYR A 202 -18.91 30.80 1.11
N VAL A 203 -18.17 31.36 0.14
CA VAL A 203 -16.72 31.19 0.04
C VAL A 203 -16.08 32.58 0.11
N PRO A 204 -15.27 32.88 1.15
CA PRO A 204 -14.61 34.17 1.24
C PRO A 204 -13.58 34.35 0.13
N ASP A 205 -13.23 35.60 -0.17
CA ASP A 205 -12.08 35.86 -1.03
C ASP A 205 -10.79 35.46 -0.30
N VAL A 206 -10.06 34.54 -0.91
CA VAL A 206 -8.79 34.03 -0.42
C VAL A 206 -7.68 34.66 -1.24
N TYR A 207 -6.67 35.19 -0.55
CA TYR A 207 -5.50 35.78 -1.16
C TYR A 207 -4.24 35.05 -0.72
N TYR A 208 -3.28 34.93 -1.61
CA TYR A 208 -1.92 34.53 -1.31
C TYR A 208 -0.96 35.68 -1.64
N LYS A 209 0.25 35.66 -1.10
CA LYS A 209 1.26 36.69 -1.34
C LYS A 209 2.35 36.15 -2.25
N GLU A 210 2.62 36.85 -3.33
CA GLU A 210 3.70 36.55 -4.27
C GLU A 210 4.75 37.67 -4.21
N LYS A 211 6.02 37.36 -4.47
CA LYS A 211 7.05 38.39 -4.66
C LYS A 211 7.10 38.81 -6.11
N ASP A 212 6.96 40.11 -6.38
CA ASP A 212 7.15 40.66 -7.71
C ASP A 212 8.65 40.68 -8.12
N GLY A 213 8.93 41.10 -9.37
CA GLY A 213 10.31 41.21 -9.88
C GLY A 213 11.19 42.22 -9.13
N TYR A 214 10.63 43.02 -8.23
CA TYR A 214 11.33 43.98 -7.37
C TYR A 214 11.45 43.49 -5.91
N GLY A 215 10.94 42.29 -5.61
CA GLY A 215 10.97 41.66 -4.29
C GLY A 215 9.87 42.12 -3.32
N ASN A 216 8.88 42.90 -3.78
CA ASN A 216 7.76 43.33 -2.95
C ASN A 216 6.72 42.22 -2.83
N GLU A 217 6.11 42.07 -1.64
CA GLU A 217 4.98 41.15 -1.45
C GLU A 217 3.69 41.77 -1.99
N VAL A 218 3.11 41.14 -3.01
CA VAL A 218 1.86 41.56 -3.65
C VAL A 218 0.77 40.52 -3.38
N PRO A 219 -0.42 40.92 -2.88
CA PRO A 219 -1.53 39.99 -2.74
C PRO A 219 -2.11 39.62 -4.11
N ARG A 220 -2.32 38.33 -4.32
CA ARG A 220 -2.95 37.72 -5.50
C ARG A 220 -4.20 36.97 -5.07
N LEU A 221 -5.27 37.07 -5.85
CA LEU A 221 -6.49 36.31 -5.62
C LEU A 221 -6.22 34.83 -5.92
N ALA A 222 -6.65 33.94 -5.02
CA ALA A 222 -6.44 32.48 -5.07
C ALA A 222 -7.34 31.75 -6.09
N ARG A 223 -7.49 32.35 -7.28
CA ARG A 223 -8.31 31.85 -8.41
C ARG A 223 -7.52 32.04 -9.71
N PRO A 224 -6.45 31.24 -9.96
CA PRO A 224 -6.04 30.02 -9.25
C PRO A 224 -5.10 30.24 -8.06
N LEU A 225 -4.89 29.18 -7.26
CA LEU A 225 -4.01 29.11 -6.11
C LEU A 225 -2.90 28.07 -6.36
N PRO A 226 -1.62 28.46 -6.40
CA PRO A 226 -0.53 27.49 -6.43
C PRO A 226 -0.52 26.67 -5.12
N VAL A 227 -0.61 25.35 -5.23
CA VAL A 227 -0.79 24.49 -4.05
C VAL A 227 0.45 24.39 -3.19
N GLU A 228 1.63 24.77 -3.70
CA GLU A 228 2.88 24.86 -2.94
C GLU A 228 2.76 25.76 -1.69
N TYR A 229 1.95 26.81 -1.72
CA TYR A 229 1.70 27.70 -0.57
C TYR A 229 0.96 26.98 0.56
N LEU A 230 0.35 25.84 0.25
CA LEU A 230 -0.38 25.00 1.19
C LEU A 230 0.46 23.85 1.73
N LEU A 231 1.64 23.60 1.16
CA LEU A 231 2.51 22.48 1.52
C LEU A 231 3.52 22.88 2.59
N VAL A 232 3.90 21.88 3.37
CA VAL A 232 4.96 21.94 4.36
C VAL A 232 5.80 20.69 4.21
N ASP A 233 7.07 20.87 3.86
CA ASP A 233 7.98 19.74 3.65
C ASP A 233 8.30 19.02 4.96
N ILE A 234 8.45 17.71 4.89
CA ILE A 234 8.87 16.85 6.00
C ILE A 234 9.93 15.88 5.48
N PRO A 235 11.16 15.92 5.99
CA PRO A 235 12.18 14.94 5.65
C PRO A 235 11.70 13.51 5.90
N ALA A 236 11.79 12.65 4.88
CA ALA A 236 11.62 11.21 4.99
C ALA A 236 12.98 10.53 5.14
N SER A 237 13.11 9.56 6.05
CA SER A 237 14.38 8.90 6.34
C SER A 237 14.24 7.45 6.77
N THR A 238 15.36 6.75 6.79
CA THR A 238 15.57 5.45 7.45
C THR A 238 16.71 5.60 8.46
N PRO A 239 16.64 4.96 9.64
CA PRO A 239 17.70 5.04 10.64
C PRO A 239 18.96 4.33 10.14
N LEU A 240 20.13 4.79 10.61
CA LEU A 240 21.42 4.16 10.30
C LEU A 240 21.47 2.70 10.77
N THR A 241 20.94 2.45 11.98
CA THR A 241 20.70 1.10 12.49
C THR A 241 19.23 0.78 12.31
N PRO A 242 18.87 -0.20 11.47
CA PRO A 242 17.49 -0.59 11.26
C PRO A 242 16.79 -0.97 12.57
N LEU A 243 15.54 -0.54 12.68
CA LEU A 243 14.63 -0.89 13.77
C LEU A 243 13.59 -1.89 13.25
N PHE A 244 13.05 -2.69 14.15
CA PHE A 244 12.09 -3.74 13.80
C PHE A 244 11.01 -3.84 14.89
N THR A 245 9.82 -3.29 14.61
CA THR A 245 8.61 -3.65 15.34
C THR A 245 8.10 -5.03 14.92
N PHE A 246 8.19 -5.33 13.62
CA PHE A 246 7.87 -6.62 13.03
C PHE A 246 9.16 -7.29 12.56
N TYR A 247 9.21 -8.61 12.69
CA TYR A 247 10.38 -9.39 12.33
C TYR A 247 10.59 -9.36 10.81
N ALA A 248 11.83 -9.13 10.39
CA ALA A 248 12.22 -9.16 8.99
C ALA A 248 13.61 -9.79 8.86
N ASP A 249 13.72 -10.77 7.96
CA ASP A 249 14.95 -11.47 7.63
C ASP A 249 15.00 -11.67 6.13
N ALA A 250 16.17 -11.47 5.52
CA ALA A 250 16.34 -11.60 4.07
C ALA A 250 16.15 -13.05 3.56
N ASN A 251 16.30 -14.05 4.45
CA ASN A 251 16.16 -15.46 4.11
C ASN A 251 14.71 -15.96 4.22
N ILE A 252 13.82 -15.16 4.80
CA ILE A 252 12.42 -15.53 5.02
C ILE A 252 11.56 -14.76 4.03
N ARG A 253 10.73 -15.49 3.29
CA ARG A 253 9.71 -14.88 2.45
C ARG A 253 8.62 -14.33 3.36
N PRO A 254 8.38 -12.99 3.36
CA PRO A 254 7.33 -12.40 4.18
C PRO A 254 5.95 -12.86 3.73
N PHE A 255 4.97 -12.78 4.62
CA PHE A 255 3.59 -13.14 4.30
C PHE A 255 3.05 -12.25 3.16
N PRO A 256 2.15 -12.70 2.28
CA PRO A 256 1.61 -11.82 1.25
C PRO A 256 0.88 -10.61 1.84
N VAL A 257 1.02 -9.44 1.22
CA VAL A 257 0.32 -8.20 1.61
C VAL A 257 -1.12 -8.28 1.09
N GLU A 258 -2.08 -7.81 1.89
CA GLU A 258 -3.49 -7.77 1.54
C GLU A 258 -3.80 -6.98 0.26
N ASN A 259 -4.97 -7.24 -0.32
CA ASN A 259 -5.53 -6.49 -1.45
C ASN A 259 -4.63 -6.45 -2.71
N ARG A 260 -3.79 -7.47 -2.89
CA ARG A 260 -2.96 -7.67 -4.09
C ARG A 260 -3.44 -8.89 -4.87
N MET A 261 -4.29 -8.67 -5.87
CA MET A 261 -4.85 -9.73 -6.74
C MET A 261 -3.89 -10.11 -7.88
N VAL A 262 -2.62 -10.35 -7.53
CA VAL A 262 -1.54 -10.68 -8.47
C VAL A 262 -0.89 -11.98 -8.02
N ASP A 263 -0.49 -12.83 -8.97
CA ASP A 263 0.15 -14.11 -8.68
C ASP A 263 1.36 -13.94 -7.74
N GLY A 264 1.44 -14.82 -6.74
CA GLY A 264 2.47 -14.78 -5.71
C GLY A 264 2.22 -13.79 -4.55
N HIS A 265 1.17 -12.97 -4.64
CA HIS A 265 0.73 -12.04 -3.59
C HIS A 265 -0.66 -12.34 -3.02
N ILE A 266 -1.33 -13.38 -3.51
CA ILE A 266 -2.64 -13.79 -3.01
C ILE A 266 -2.52 -14.32 -1.58
N GLN A 267 -3.37 -13.82 -0.69
CA GLN A 267 -3.53 -14.33 0.66
C GLN A 267 -4.54 -15.48 0.65
N ASP A 268 -4.04 -16.71 0.64
CA ASP A 268 -4.85 -17.92 0.75
C ASP A 268 -4.25 -18.91 1.77
N PHE A 269 -4.92 -20.04 1.97
CA PHE A 269 -4.48 -21.05 2.92
C PHE A 269 -3.15 -21.72 2.49
N ASN A 270 -2.84 -21.74 1.19
CA ASN A 270 -1.57 -22.25 0.69
C ASN A 270 -0.43 -21.30 1.07
N ALA A 271 -0.63 -19.99 0.94
CA ALA A 271 0.32 -18.97 1.37
C ALA A 271 0.56 -19.04 2.88
N LEU A 272 -0.48 -19.24 3.69
CA LEU A 272 -0.35 -19.50 5.14
C LEU A 272 0.51 -20.73 5.40
N SER A 273 0.20 -21.85 4.75
CA SER A 273 0.91 -23.11 4.94
C SER A 273 2.39 -22.98 4.56
N ALA A 274 2.68 -22.38 3.39
CA ALA A 274 4.04 -22.15 2.92
C ALA A 274 4.82 -21.17 3.80
N TYR A 275 4.15 -20.13 4.31
CA TYR A 275 4.77 -19.17 5.22
C TYR A 275 5.18 -19.83 6.54
N MET A 276 4.26 -20.57 7.18
CA MET A 276 4.51 -21.23 8.47
C MET A 276 5.58 -22.32 8.40
N GLN A 277 5.74 -23.01 7.25
CA GLN A 277 6.80 -24.01 7.05
C GLN A 277 8.23 -23.45 7.13
N GLN A 278 8.41 -22.13 7.02
CA GLN A 278 9.72 -21.49 7.15
C GLN A 278 10.19 -21.40 8.61
N PHE A 279 9.30 -21.69 9.56
CA PHE A 279 9.51 -21.49 10.99
C PHE A 279 9.46 -22.82 11.74
N THR A 280 10.19 -22.88 12.86
CA THR A 280 10.14 -23.96 13.83
C THR A 280 9.32 -23.52 15.05
N PRO A 281 8.84 -24.46 15.89
CA PRO A 281 8.13 -24.08 17.12
C PRO A 281 8.92 -23.15 18.05
N ASP A 282 10.26 -23.25 18.03
CA ASP A 282 11.13 -22.41 18.87
C ASP A 282 11.21 -20.95 18.40
N ASN A 283 10.91 -20.67 17.13
CA ASN A 283 10.94 -19.32 16.56
C ASN A 283 9.52 -18.83 16.17
N PHE A 284 8.51 -19.30 16.89
CA PHE A 284 7.12 -18.95 16.64
C PHE A 284 6.83 -17.45 16.77
N ILE A 285 7.48 -16.76 17.72
CA ILE A 285 7.34 -15.30 17.86
C ILE A 285 7.78 -14.56 16.59
N GLN A 286 8.83 -15.02 15.91
CA GLN A 286 9.27 -14.45 14.65
C GLN A 286 8.23 -14.67 13.54
N ALA A 287 7.59 -15.84 13.51
CA ALA A 287 6.53 -16.17 12.55
C ALA A 287 5.30 -15.27 12.72
N VAL A 288 4.86 -15.02 13.95
CA VAL A 288 3.68 -14.19 14.20
C VAL A 288 3.98 -12.68 14.18
N SER A 289 5.26 -12.30 14.19
CA SER A 289 5.68 -10.89 14.14
C SER A 289 5.67 -10.33 12.71
N ASP A 290 4.58 -10.53 11.96
CA ASP A 290 4.30 -9.90 10.67
C ASP A 290 2.88 -9.32 10.70
N PHE A 291 2.76 -8.02 10.41
CA PHE A 291 1.48 -7.29 10.49
C PHE A 291 0.41 -7.87 9.56
N HIS A 292 0.79 -8.26 8.35
CA HIS A 292 -0.11 -8.76 7.33
C HIS A 292 -0.55 -10.20 7.64
N PHE A 293 0.36 -11.00 8.21
CA PHE A 293 0.02 -12.31 8.76
C PHE A 293 -1.02 -12.19 9.87
N LEU A 294 -0.79 -11.32 10.87
CA LEU A 294 -1.72 -11.10 11.98
C LEU A 294 -3.10 -10.64 11.46
N LEU A 295 -3.12 -9.72 10.50
CA LEU A 295 -4.35 -9.29 9.86
C LEU A 295 -5.06 -10.45 9.14
N TYR A 296 -4.34 -11.28 8.40
CA TYR A 296 -4.94 -12.42 7.69
C TYR A 296 -5.55 -13.44 8.65
N ILE A 297 -4.81 -13.92 9.65
CA ILE A 297 -5.32 -14.96 10.57
C ILE A 297 -6.52 -14.48 11.38
N SER A 298 -6.58 -13.18 11.66
CA SER A 298 -7.70 -12.60 12.41
C SER A 298 -9.02 -12.64 11.65
N GLN A 299 -8.96 -12.57 10.32
CA GLN A 299 -10.11 -12.51 9.42
C GLN A 299 -10.24 -13.75 8.54
N MET A 300 -9.49 -14.82 8.82
CA MET A 300 -9.53 -16.03 8.02
C MET A 300 -10.93 -16.65 8.09
N ASP A 301 -11.62 -16.73 6.95
CA ASP A 301 -13.02 -17.17 6.87
C ASP A 301 -13.26 -18.56 7.47
N MET A 302 -12.30 -19.47 7.33
CA MET A 302 -12.43 -20.85 7.83
C MET A 302 -12.43 -20.93 9.36
N LEU A 303 -11.65 -20.08 10.02
CA LEU A 303 -11.49 -20.08 11.47
C LEU A 303 -11.06 -18.68 11.94
N PRO A 304 -12.02 -17.75 12.13
CA PRO A 304 -11.70 -16.39 12.54
C PRO A 304 -11.07 -16.38 13.93
N MET A 305 -9.80 -15.97 14.02
CA MET A 305 -9.06 -15.98 15.28
C MET A 305 -9.21 -14.71 16.12
N LYS A 306 -9.89 -13.69 15.60
CA LYS A 306 -10.01 -12.35 16.19
C LYS A 306 -10.18 -12.37 17.72
N ASP A 307 -11.18 -13.10 18.22
CA ASP A 307 -11.56 -13.08 19.63
C ASP A 307 -10.51 -13.75 20.55
N TYR A 308 -9.59 -14.53 19.98
CA TYR A 308 -8.54 -15.27 20.70
C TYR A 308 -7.15 -14.66 20.53
N MET A 309 -7.04 -13.55 19.76
CA MET A 309 -5.75 -12.97 19.42
C MET A 309 -5.18 -12.01 20.47
N GLY A 310 -5.94 -11.61 21.49
CA GLY A 310 -5.47 -10.69 22.53
C GLY A 310 -4.10 -11.07 23.12
N PRO A 311 -3.88 -12.31 23.59
CA PRO A 311 -2.60 -12.74 24.14
C PRO A 311 -1.44 -12.70 23.14
N ILE A 312 -1.64 -13.13 21.88
CA ILE A 312 -0.57 -13.14 20.87
C ILE A 312 -0.21 -11.72 20.41
N LEU A 313 -1.18 -10.81 20.33
CA LEU A 313 -0.93 -9.41 20.01
C LEU A 313 -0.09 -8.73 21.11
N GLU A 314 -0.37 -9.01 22.38
CA GLU A 314 0.45 -8.50 23.50
C GLU A 314 1.85 -9.13 23.50
N ALA A 315 1.96 -10.41 23.17
CA ALA A 315 3.26 -11.09 23.03
C ALA A 315 4.11 -10.47 21.90
N VAL A 316 3.53 -10.16 20.74
CA VAL A 316 4.22 -9.47 19.64
C VAL A 316 4.60 -8.04 20.04
N LYS A 317 3.69 -7.31 20.69
CA LYS A 317 3.95 -5.95 21.15
C LYS A 317 5.07 -5.86 22.19
N THR A 318 5.18 -6.85 23.08
CA THR A 318 6.20 -6.89 24.14
C THR A 318 7.42 -7.72 23.78
N GLN A 319 7.43 -8.34 22.59
CA GLN A 319 8.46 -9.27 22.12
C GLN A 319 8.68 -10.44 23.10
N ASN A 320 7.60 -10.96 23.68
CA ASN A 320 7.61 -12.03 24.67
C ASN A 320 7.45 -13.41 24.01
N SER A 321 8.57 -14.11 23.81
CA SER A 321 8.59 -15.44 23.20
C SER A 321 7.86 -16.51 24.01
N GLU A 322 7.83 -16.41 25.34
CA GLU A 322 7.15 -17.40 26.19
C GLU A 322 5.64 -17.31 26.03
N GLN A 323 5.08 -16.10 26.05
CA GLN A 323 3.64 -15.89 25.82
C GLN A 323 3.20 -16.32 24.41
N ALA A 324 4.05 -16.08 23.40
CA ALA A 324 3.78 -16.53 22.04
C ALA A 324 3.77 -18.06 21.94
N ARG A 325 4.70 -18.74 22.61
CA ARG A 325 4.73 -20.21 22.70
C ARG A 325 3.53 -20.77 23.47
N ASP A 326 3.13 -20.13 24.56
CA ASP A 326 1.94 -20.57 25.30
C ASP A 326 0.67 -20.46 24.44
N TRP A 327 0.56 -19.40 23.63
CA TRP A 327 -0.54 -19.23 22.69
C TRP A 327 -0.51 -20.25 21.53
N SER A 328 0.67 -20.63 21.04
CA SER A 328 0.78 -21.68 20.01
C SER A 328 0.32 -23.05 20.51
N HIS A 329 0.28 -23.27 21.82
CA HIS A 329 -0.30 -24.49 22.40
C HIS A 329 -1.83 -24.42 22.63
N SER A 330 -2.49 -23.33 22.22
CA SER A 330 -3.95 -23.20 22.35
C SER A 330 -4.71 -24.16 21.43
N GLU A 331 -5.91 -24.57 21.85
CA GLU A 331 -6.77 -25.46 21.06
C GLU A 331 -7.14 -24.85 19.70
N HIS A 332 -7.35 -23.53 19.66
CA HIS A 332 -7.67 -22.80 18.44
C HIS A 332 -6.50 -22.81 17.45
N TRP A 333 -5.27 -22.57 17.92
CA TRP A 333 -4.09 -22.65 17.05
C TRP A 333 -3.77 -24.08 16.63
N ALA A 334 -3.93 -25.06 17.52
CA ALA A 334 -3.78 -26.48 17.18
C ALA A 334 -4.70 -26.91 16.02
N THR A 335 -5.90 -26.32 15.91
CA THR A 335 -6.81 -26.55 14.78
C THR A 335 -6.21 -26.01 13.48
N VAL A 336 -5.60 -24.81 13.50
CA VAL A 336 -4.91 -24.24 12.34
C VAL A 336 -3.72 -25.12 11.92
N GLU A 337 -2.91 -25.60 12.88
CA GLU A 337 -1.80 -26.51 12.61
C GLU A 337 -2.25 -27.83 11.98
N GLN A 338 -3.36 -28.39 12.44
CA GLN A 338 -3.96 -29.60 11.85
C GLN A 338 -4.42 -29.35 10.41
N LEU A 339 -5.04 -28.20 10.12
CA LEU A 339 -5.43 -27.83 8.77
C LEU A 339 -4.21 -27.63 7.86
N ILE A 340 -3.14 -27.02 8.36
CA ILE A 340 -1.86 -26.89 7.64
C ILE A 340 -1.27 -28.29 7.38
N ALA A 341 -1.26 -29.19 8.36
CA ALA A 341 -0.78 -30.56 8.15
C ALA A 341 -1.61 -31.33 7.11
N ALA A 342 -2.93 -31.14 7.11
CA ALA A 342 -3.85 -31.76 6.14
C ALA A 342 -3.69 -31.21 4.72
N SER A 343 -3.40 -29.91 4.55
CA SER A 343 -3.15 -29.30 3.24
C SER A 343 -1.86 -29.83 2.59
N ILE A 344 -0.85 -30.11 3.41
CA ILE A 344 0.45 -30.65 2.96
C ILE A 344 0.36 -32.14 2.60
N THR A 345 -0.45 -32.90 3.35
CA THR A 345 -0.58 -34.35 3.17
C THR A 345 -1.59 -34.75 2.10
N SER A 346 -2.33 -33.78 1.54
CA SER A 346 -3.21 -33.99 0.39
C SER A 346 -2.38 -34.00 -0.90
N PRO A 347 -2.23 -35.15 -1.61
CA PRO A 347 -1.70 -35.12 -2.97
C PRO A 347 -2.64 -34.26 -3.83
N PRO A 348 -2.17 -33.64 -4.93
CA PRO A 348 -3.10 -33.06 -5.90
C PRO A 348 -4.07 -34.18 -6.27
N GLN A 349 -5.37 -33.95 -6.06
CA GLN A 349 -6.41 -34.93 -6.33
C GLN A 349 -6.38 -35.26 -7.82
N SER A 350 -5.60 -36.28 -8.18
CA SER A 350 -5.82 -37.08 -9.37
C SER A 350 -7.18 -37.74 -9.15
N ARG A 351 -8.17 -37.28 -9.93
CA ARG A 351 -9.41 -38.02 -10.15
C ARG A 351 -9.06 -39.50 -10.36
N PRO A 352 -9.83 -40.46 -9.79
CA PRO A 352 -9.59 -41.87 -10.06
C PRO A 352 -9.87 -42.12 -11.55
N GLN A 353 -8.82 -42.13 -12.37
CA GLN A 353 -8.87 -42.64 -13.72
C GLN A 353 -8.78 -44.17 -13.66
N ASN A 354 -9.78 -44.80 -14.29
CA ASN A 354 -9.79 -46.21 -14.62
C ASN A 354 -8.44 -46.67 -15.19
N PRO A 355 -7.98 -47.90 -14.88
CA PRO A 355 -6.76 -48.44 -15.46
C PRO A 355 -6.99 -48.75 -16.95
N GLY A 356 -6.52 -47.85 -17.81
CA GLY A 356 -6.61 -48.00 -19.26
C GLY A 356 -5.64 -47.08 -19.99
N GLN A 357 -4.41 -47.57 -20.19
CA GLN A 357 -3.48 -47.27 -21.29
C GLN A 357 -3.18 -45.81 -21.74
N ALA A 358 -1.87 -45.55 -21.77
CA ALA A 358 -1.09 -44.87 -22.84
C ALA A 358 -0.63 -43.41 -22.62
N GLY A 359 0.66 -43.28 -22.29
CA GLY A 359 1.64 -42.40 -22.98
C GLY A 359 1.55 -40.87 -22.81
N PRO A 360 2.69 -40.13 -22.84
CA PRO A 360 2.70 -38.68 -22.77
C PRO A 360 2.21 -38.09 -24.10
N GLY A 361 0.99 -37.55 -24.13
CA GLY A 361 0.42 -36.87 -25.30
C GLY A 361 1.08 -35.51 -25.53
N SER A 362 1.64 -35.28 -26.71
CA SER A 362 2.21 -33.99 -27.11
C SER A 362 1.12 -32.95 -27.36
N LEU A 363 1.27 -31.76 -26.76
CA LEU A 363 0.47 -30.56 -27.06
C LEU A 363 0.51 -30.24 -28.56
N TRP A 364 -0.55 -29.64 -29.11
CA TRP A 364 -0.58 -29.18 -30.50
C TRP A 364 -0.79 -27.67 -30.61
N THR A 365 -0.02 -27.03 -31.50
CA THR A 365 -0.06 -25.58 -31.73
C THR A 365 -1.16 -25.22 -32.72
N CYS A 366 -2.03 -24.27 -32.36
CA CYS A 366 -3.03 -23.75 -33.28
C CYS A 366 -2.37 -22.97 -34.44
N PRO A 367 -2.67 -23.29 -35.72
CA PRO A 367 -2.08 -22.60 -36.86
C PRO A 367 -2.59 -21.16 -37.05
N HIS A 368 -3.67 -20.76 -36.35
CA HIS A 368 -4.28 -19.44 -36.49
C HIS A 368 -3.87 -18.45 -35.39
N CYS A 369 -3.86 -18.88 -34.12
CA CYS A 369 -3.56 -18.00 -32.98
C CYS A 369 -2.34 -18.44 -32.17
N THR A 370 -1.62 -19.47 -32.62
CA THR A 370 -0.38 -20.01 -32.00
C THR A 370 -0.52 -20.58 -30.59
N TYR A 371 -1.74 -20.64 -30.04
CA TYR A 371 -1.98 -21.21 -28.71
C TYR A 371 -1.69 -22.72 -28.68
N LEU A 372 -1.11 -23.19 -27.56
CA LEU A 372 -0.79 -24.60 -27.31
C LEU A 372 -2.01 -25.29 -26.69
N ASN A 373 -2.62 -26.20 -27.43
CA ASN A 373 -3.83 -26.91 -27.01
C ASN A 373 -3.49 -28.33 -26.53
N SER A 374 -4.32 -28.83 -25.60
CA SER A 374 -4.28 -30.23 -25.18
C SER A 374 -4.48 -31.19 -26.38
N PRO A 375 -3.77 -32.33 -26.44
CA PRO A 375 -3.92 -33.32 -27.51
C PRO A 375 -5.35 -33.86 -27.65
N GLU A 376 -6.16 -33.81 -26.59
CA GLU A 376 -7.55 -34.27 -26.56
C GLU A 376 -8.53 -33.32 -27.27
N LEU A 377 -8.11 -32.08 -27.52
CA LEU A 377 -8.95 -31.06 -28.12
C LEU A 377 -8.87 -31.09 -29.66
N ILE A 378 -10.04 -31.19 -30.28
CA ILE A 378 -10.21 -31.11 -31.75
C ILE A 378 -10.38 -29.67 -32.25
N SER A 379 -10.48 -28.69 -31.35
CA SER A 379 -10.61 -27.26 -31.65
C SER A 379 -9.77 -26.45 -30.67
N CYS A 380 -9.28 -25.30 -31.11
CA CYS A 380 -8.46 -24.44 -30.26
C CYS A 380 -9.28 -23.73 -29.18
N GLU A 381 -8.82 -23.72 -27.93
CA GLU A 381 -9.50 -23.05 -26.81
C GLU A 381 -9.64 -21.54 -27.01
N MET A 382 -8.62 -20.88 -27.55
CA MET A 382 -8.59 -19.42 -27.64
C MET A 382 -9.41 -18.87 -28.80
N CYS A 383 -9.49 -19.57 -29.93
CA CYS A 383 -10.14 -19.07 -31.14
C CYS A 383 -11.28 -19.95 -31.67
N SER A 384 -11.54 -21.09 -31.02
CA SER A 384 -12.59 -22.06 -31.39
C SER A 384 -12.45 -22.67 -32.80
N LEU A 385 -11.32 -22.48 -33.49
CA LEU A 385 -11.08 -23.05 -34.81
C LEU A 385 -10.64 -24.52 -34.73
N PRO A 386 -11.10 -25.39 -35.65
CA PRO A 386 -10.79 -26.81 -35.63
C PRO A 386 -9.30 -27.08 -35.90
N ARG A 387 -8.80 -28.17 -35.33
CA ARG A 387 -7.47 -28.71 -35.61
C ARG A 387 -7.43 -29.17 -37.07
N SER A 388 -6.74 -28.42 -37.90
CA SER A 388 -6.60 -28.73 -39.33
C SER A 388 -5.75 -29.99 -39.53
N ASN A 389 -6.39 -31.11 -39.88
CA ASN A 389 -5.69 -32.28 -40.43
C ASN A 389 -5.30 -31.95 -41.89
N LEU A 390 -4.01 -31.96 -42.19
CA LEU A 390 -3.47 -31.64 -43.51
C LEU A 390 -3.67 -32.74 -44.59
N ASP A 391 -4.42 -33.81 -44.28
CA ASP A 391 -4.57 -34.96 -45.19
C ASP A 391 -6.02 -35.12 -45.68
N ASN A 392 -6.51 -34.26 -46.58
CA ASN A 392 -7.67 -34.60 -47.46
C ASN A 392 -7.97 -33.59 -48.60
N TYR A 393 -6.96 -32.98 -49.22
CA TYR A 393 -7.13 -32.22 -50.48
C TYR A 393 -6.54 -32.95 -51.69
N GLN A 394 -6.96 -34.20 -51.92
CA GLN A 394 -6.84 -34.87 -53.22
C GLN A 394 -8.00 -35.86 -53.42
N GLN A 395 -9.21 -35.35 -53.70
CA GLN A 395 -10.22 -36.02 -54.54
C GLN A 395 -11.50 -35.19 -54.58
N LYS A 396 -11.65 -34.39 -55.66
CA LYS A 396 -12.88 -34.17 -56.43
C LYS A 396 -12.68 -32.95 -57.35
N SER A 397 -12.13 -33.21 -58.52
CA SER A 397 -12.33 -32.42 -59.72
C SER A 397 -12.90 -33.35 -60.79
N MET A 398 -14.22 -33.38 -60.91
CA MET A 398 -14.99 -33.62 -62.13
C MET A 398 -16.19 -32.70 -62.08
#